data_AF-A0A6M3REP8-F1
#
_entry.id   AF-A0A6M3REP8-F1
#
_cell.length_a   1.000
_cell.length_b   1.000
_cell.length_c   1.000
_cell.angle_alpha   90.00
_cell.angle_beta   90.00
_cell.angle_gamma   90.00
#
_symmetry.space_group_name_H-M   'P 1'
#
loop_
_entity.id
_entity.type
_entity.pdbx_description
1 polymer ?
#
loop_
_entity_poly.entity_id
_entity_poly.type
_entity_poly.pdbx_seq_one_letter_code
_entity_poly.pdbx_strand_id
1 'polypeptide(L)'
;GRMLLNDGDNGDNLVYRYQGDGFTDGYLDNDDDSWRLLWLTTPDGRYRILVGQEWDYRNDMALSIVGAQMVPWLVALPVMVI
;
A
#
# COMPACT_ATOMS: atom_id res chain seq x y z
N GLY A 1 19.34 11.13 -1.73
CA GLY A 1 18.72 11.99 -0.70
C GLY A 1 19.26 11.59 0.66
N ARG A 2 19.11 12.43 1.68
CA ARG A 2 19.40 12.07 3.07
C ARG A 2 18.08 12.08 3.84
N MET A 3 17.78 11.02 4.58
CA MET A 3 16.60 10.96 5.45
C MET A 3 16.70 12.04 6.53
N LEU A 4 15.64 12.81 6.70
CA LEU A 4 15.55 13.88 7.70
C LEU A 4 14.66 13.48 8.88
N LEU A 5 13.60 12.72 8.60
CA LEU A 5 12.60 12.26 9.54
C LEU A 5 11.99 10.96 9.01
N ASN A 6 11.62 10.06 9.93
CA ASN A 6 10.77 8.91 9.68
C ASN A 6 9.72 8.81 10.81
N ASP A 7 8.77 7.90 10.67
CA ASP A 7 7.69 7.65 11.64
C ASP A 7 8.12 6.88 12.89
N GLY A 8 9.35 6.35 12.91
CA GLY A 8 9.91 5.55 14.00
C GLY A 8 9.51 4.07 13.98
N ASP A 9 8.82 3.62 12.93
CA ASP A 9 8.44 2.22 12.74
C ASP A 9 9.21 1.64 11.55
N ASN A 10 8.60 1.52 10.37
CA ASN A 10 9.25 1.00 9.15
C ASN A 10 9.85 2.08 8.23
N GLY A 11 9.68 3.36 8.58
CA GLY A 11 10.07 4.47 7.71
C GLY A 11 11.58 4.63 7.51
N ASP A 12 12.42 4.03 8.37
CA ASP A 12 13.88 4.01 8.22
C ASP A 12 14.37 3.01 7.15
N ASN A 13 13.61 1.95 6.92
CA ASN A 13 13.88 0.92 5.92
C ASN A 13 13.49 1.34 4.49
N LEU A 14 12.89 2.52 4.31
CA LEU A 14 12.52 3.02 2.99
C LEU A 14 13.75 3.42 2.16
N VAL A 15 14.03 2.69 1.08
CA VAL A 15 15.17 2.94 0.22
C VAL A 15 14.94 4.15 -0.70
N TYR A 16 15.83 5.14 -0.62
CA TYR A 16 15.74 6.32 -1.49
C TYR A 16 16.08 6.00 -2.95
N ARG A 17 15.06 5.76 -3.80
CA ARG A 17 15.17 5.57 -5.26
C ARG A 17 14.19 6.45 -6.03
N TYR A 18 14.40 7.77 -5.97
CA TYR A 18 13.52 8.70 -6.66
C TYR A 18 13.64 8.61 -8.19
N GLN A 19 12.51 8.48 -8.86
CA GLN A 19 12.38 8.47 -10.33
C GLN A 19 11.43 9.56 -10.85
N GLY A 20 10.56 10.09 -9.99
CA GLY A 20 9.55 11.09 -10.31
C GLY A 20 8.54 11.19 -9.16
N ASP A 21 7.75 12.27 -9.16
CA ASP A 21 6.64 12.40 -8.24
C ASP A 21 5.48 11.47 -8.66
N GLY A 22 4.72 10.99 -7.68
CA GLY A 22 3.62 10.06 -7.89
C GLY A 22 3.88 8.69 -7.28
N PHE A 23 3.18 7.69 -7.79
CA PHE A 23 3.18 6.35 -7.21
C PHE A 23 4.21 5.43 -7.88
N THR A 24 4.91 4.66 -7.07
CA THR A 24 5.79 3.57 -7.51
C THR A 24 5.59 2.34 -6.61
N ASP A 25 5.88 1.16 -7.11
CA ASP A 25 5.93 -0.05 -6.29
C ASP A 25 7.39 -0.35 -5.92
N GLY A 26 7.61 -0.91 -4.74
CA GLY A 26 8.95 -1.20 -4.24
C GLY A 26 8.94 -2.10 -3.01
N TYR A 27 10.13 -2.26 -2.43
CA TYR A 27 10.38 -3.08 -1.25
C TYR A 27 11.10 -2.23 -0.20
N LEU A 28 10.91 -2.56 1.08
CA LEU A 28 11.74 -2.00 2.14
C LEU A 28 13.10 -2.70 2.19
N ASP A 29 14.09 -2.05 2.79
CA ASP A 29 15.35 -2.70 3.12
C ASP A 29 15.09 -3.74 4.22
N ASN A 30 15.58 -4.97 4.02
CA ASN A 30 15.39 -6.09 4.96
C ASN A 30 13.96 -6.66 5.06
N ASP A 31 13.11 -6.42 4.06
CA ASP A 31 11.75 -6.97 3.93
C ASP A 31 11.47 -7.38 2.47
N ASP A 32 10.80 -8.52 2.29
CA ASP A 32 10.40 -9.05 0.98
C ASP A 32 8.96 -8.68 0.61
N ASP A 33 8.21 -8.06 1.53
CA ASP A 33 6.85 -7.63 1.30
C ASP A 33 6.80 -6.51 0.26
N SER A 34 5.75 -6.50 -0.56
CA SER A 34 5.57 -5.47 -1.57
C SER A 34 4.91 -4.23 -0.97
N TRP A 35 5.44 -3.05 -1.30
CA TRP A 35 4.99 -1.77 -0.79
C TRP A 35 4.59 -0.84 -1.93
N ARG A 36 3.48 -0.14 -1.74
CA ARG A 36 3.08 1.00 -2.56
C ARG A 36 3.71 2.26 -1.99
N LEU A 37 4.51 2.93 -2.80
CA LEU A 37 5.25 4.13 -2.44
C LEU A 37 4.61 5.36 -3.11
N LEU A 38 4.48 6.45 -2.37
CA LEU A 38 4.08 7.77 -2.88
C LEU A 38 5.22 8.77 -2.67
N TRP A 39 5.68 9.37 -3.77
CA TRP A 39 6.70 10.40 -3.81
C TRP A 39 6.07 11.77 -4.03
N LEU A 40 6.37 12.71 -3.14
CA LEU A 40 5.95 14.10 -3.25
C LEU A 40 7.13 15.03 -3.08
N THR A 41 7.33 15.96 -4.02
CA THR A 41 8.29 17.05 -3.87
C THR A 41 7.58 18.30 -3.37
N THR A 42 8.15 19.01 -2.40
CA THR A 42 7.57 20.27 -1.92
C THR A 42 7.58 21.34 -3.02
N PRO A 43 6.67 22.33 -2.99
CA PRO A 43 6.60 23.36 -4.03
C PRO A 43 7.90 24.15 -4.22
N ASP A 44 8.69 24.28 -3.16
CA ASP A 44 10.00 24.93 -3.15
C ASP A 44 11.15 24.01 -3.64
N GLY A 45 10.86 22.75 -3.95
CA GLY A 45 11.83 21.74 -4.42
C GLY A 45 12.84 21.27 -3.38
N ARG A 46 12.75 21.75 -2.13
CA ARG A 46 13.76 21.52 -1.10
C ARG A 46 13.62 20.19 -0.39
N TYR A 47 12.40 19.68 -0.29
CA TYR A 47 12.10 18.48 0.46
C TYR A 47 11.37 17.48 -0.43
N ARG A 48 11.59 16.21 -0.09
CA ARG A 48 10.89 15.10 -0.69
C ARG A 48 10.32 14.22 0.40
N ILE A 49 9.03 13.95 0.29
CA ILE A 49 8.28 13.10 1.19
C ILE A 49 8.08 11.76 0.48
N LEU A 50 8.40 10.68 1.17
CA LEU A 50 8.18 9.32 0.73
C LEU A 50 7.25 8.67 1.76
N VAL A 51 6.13 8.11 1.29
CA VAL A 51 5.17 7.39 2.13
C VAL A 51 5.05 5.98 1.59
N GLY A 52 5.27 4.99 2.45
CA GLY A 52 5.05 3.58 2.14
C GLY A 52 3.73 3.07 2.71
N GLN A 53 3.02 2.25 1.94
CA GLN A 53 1.89 1.45 2.41
C GLN A 53 2.08 0.01 1.95
N GLU A 54 2.06 -0.93 2.88
CA GLU A 54 2.16 -2.36 2.61
C GLU A 54 1.02 -2.83 1.68
N TRP A 55 1.35 -3.64 0.69
CA TRP A 55 0.40 -4.08 -0.34
C TRP A 55 -0.47 -5.24 0.10
N ASP A 56 0.06 -6.17 0.90
CA ASP A 56 -0.62 -7.42 1.25
C ASP A 56 -1.90 -7.18 2.05
N TYR A 57 -1.92 -6.15 2.89
CA TYR A 57 -3.14 -5.70 3.56
C TYR A 57 -4.28 -5.37 2.59
N ARG A 58 -3.97 -4.89 1.36
CA ARG A 58 -5.01 -4.50 0.39
C ARG A 58 -5.62 -5.69 -0.35
N ASN A 59 -4.84 -6.71 -0.66
CA ASN A 59 -5.36 -7.86 -1.40
C ASN A 59 -6.30 -8.69 -0.50
N ASP A 60 -5.90 -8.92 0.76
CA ASP A 60 -6.72 -9.65 1.72
C ASP A 60 -7.97 -8.86 2.14
N MET A 61 -7.86 -7.53 2.29
CA MET A 61 -9.04 -6.69 2.49
C MET A 61 -9.98 -6.68 1.28
N ALA A 62 -9.48 -6.56 0.06
CA ALA A 62 -10.32 -6.55 -1.13
C ALA A 62 -11.07 -7.88 -1.30
N LEU A 63 -10.37 -9.00 -1.11
CA LEU A 63 -10.95 -10.34 -1.17
C LEU A 63 -11.98 -10.57 -0.05
N SER A 64 -11.71 -10.11 1.18
CA SER A 64 -12.66 -10.24 2.30
C SER A 64 -13.94 -9.42 2.08
N ILE A 65 -13.85 -8.20 1.55
CA ILE A 65 -15.02 -7.36 1.23
C ILE A 65 -15.84 -7.99 0.10
N VAL A 66 -15.17 -8.42 -0.99
CA VAL A 66 -15.85 -9.06 -2.13
C VAL A 66 -16.51 -10.36 -1.67
N GLY A 67 -15.80 -11.19 -0.90
CA GLY A 67 -16.32 -12.42 -0.32
C GLY A 67 -17.54 -12.17 0.57
N ALA A 68 -17.46 -11.22 1.49
CA ALA A 68 -18.56 -10.86 2.38
C ALA A 68 -19.83 -10.42 1.62
N GLN A 69 -19.68 -9.76 0.48
CA GLN A 69 -20.81 -9.36 -0.37
C GLN A 69 -21.36 -10.52 -1.22
N MET A 70 -20.53 -11.47 -1.63
CA MET A 70 -20.94 -12.60 -2.47
C MET A 70 -21.58 -13.76 -1.68
N VAL A 71 -21.13 -14.01 -0.45
CA VAL A 71 -21.63 -15.13 0.39
C VAL A 71 -23.15 -15.11 0.58
N PRO A 72 -23.82 -13.97 0.86
CA PRO A 72 -25.27 -13.93 1.00
C PRO A 72 -26.00 -14.40 -0.27
N TRP A 73 -25.52 -14.02 -1.45
CA TRP A 73 -26.13 -14.41 -2.72
C TRP A 73 -25.92 -15.89 -3.03
N LEU A 74 -24.74 -16.43 -2.73
CA LEU A 74 -24.46 -17.85 -2.90
C LEU A 74 -25.35 -18.74 -2.03
N VAL A 75 -25.79 -18.25 -0.86
CA VAL A 75 -26.74 -18.95 0.02
C VAL A 75 -28.19 -18.68 -0.40
N ALA A 76 -28.54 -17.44 -0.68
CA ALA A 76 -29.92 -17.05 -0.98
C ALA A 76 -30.43 -17.59 -2.31
N LEU A 77 -29.61 -17.59 -3.37
CA LEU A 77 -30.03 -18.02 -4.70
C LEU A 77 -30.47 -19.50 -4.74
N PRO A 78 -29.74 -20.47 -4.16
CA PRO A 78 -30.21 -21.86 -4.06
C PRO A 78 -31.46 -22.03 -3.19
N VAL A 79 -31.55 -21.30 -2.07
CA VAL A 79 -32.72 -21.35 -1.17
C VAL A 79 -34.01 -20.94 -1.88
N MET A 80 -33.94 -20.01 -2.84
CA MET A 80 -35.11 -19.59 -3.61
C MET A 80 -35.60 -20.62 -4.64
N VAL A 81 -34.76 -21.58 -5.03
CA VAL A 81 -35.06 -22.57 -6.09
C VAL A 81 -35.60 -23.89 -5.51
N ILE A 82 -35.47 -24.10 -4.19
CA ILE A 82 -35.96 -25.26 -3.43
C ILE A 82 -37.32 -24.93 -2.82
#